data_AF-A0A969U9W7-F1
#
_entry.id   AF-A0A969U9W7-F1
#
_cell.length_a   1.000
_cell.length_b   1.000
_cell.length_c   1.000
_cell.angle_alpha   90.00
_cell.angle_beta   90.00
_cell.angle_gamma   90.00
#
_symmetry.space_group_name_H-M   'P 1'
#
loop_
_entity.id
_entity.type
_entity.pdbx_description
1 polymer ?
#
loop_
_entity_poly.entity_id
_entity_poly.type
_entity_poly.pdbx_seq_one_letter_code
_entity_poly.pdbx_strand_id
1 'polypeptide(L)' 'MAKEQVVQLFRTAQADLTLRANLNTAPTLEAFVRMAHEYGYDFTVEEWQQTVGFGVEELECELSEIPGI' A
#
# COMPACT_ATOMS: atom_id res chain seq x y z
N MET A 1 -4.04 -14.14 -7.92
CA MET A 1 -5.06 -14.32 -6.87
C MET A 1 -4.98 -13.20 -5.84
N ALA A 2 -3.91 -13.04 -5.02
CA ALA A 2 -3.85 -11.93 -4.04
C ALA A 2 -3.02 -10.70 -4.45
N LYS A 3 -1.96 -10.87 -5.25
CA LYS A 3 -1.16 -9.74 -5.80
C LYS A 3 -2.03 -8.76 -6.61
N GLU A 4 -3.04 -9.28 -7.30
CA GLU A 4 -4.01 -8.47 -8.04
C GLU A 4 -4.84 -7.57 -7.12
N GLN A 5 -5.24 -8.06 -5.94
CA GLN A 5 -5.98 -7.27 -4.95
C GLN A 5 -5.11 -6.16 -4.35
N VAL A 6 -3.83 -6.44 -4.08
CA VAL A 6 -2.86 -5.44 -3.62
C VAL A 6 -2.65 -4.35 -4.67
N VAL A 7 -2.46 -4.73 -5.94
CA VAL A 7 -2.31 -3.79 -7.05
C VAL A 7 -3.60 -2.99 -7.30
N GLN A 8 -4.76 -3.62 -7.18
CA GLN A 8 -6.04 -2.94 -7.30
C GLN A 8 -6.23 -1.93 -6.17
N LEU A 9 -5.97 -2.32 -4.91
CA LEU A 9 -6.01 -1.39 -3.78
C LEU A 9 -5.05 -0.22 -4.00
N PHE A 10 -3.81 -0.49 -4.45
CA PHE A 10 -2.82 0.55 -4.70
C PHE A 10 -3.26 1.51 -5.81
N ARG A 11 -3.83 0.99 -6.91
CA ARG A 11 -4.41 1.84 -7.97
C ARG A 11 -5.59 2.66 -7.49
N THR A 12 -6.50 2.05 -6.72
CA THR A 12 -7.65 2.76 -6.15
C THR A 12 -7.18 3.82 -5.16
N ALA A 13 -6.21 3.54 -4.29
CA ALA A 13 -5.64 4.50 -3.36
C ALA A 13 -4.83 5.60 -4.07
N GLN A 14 -4.26 5.35 -5.25
CA GLN A 14 -3.64 6.40 -6.07
C GLN A 14 -4.68 7.33 -6.72
N ALA A 15 -5.81 6.79 -7.17
CA ALA A 15 -6.90 7.59 -7.73
C ALA A 15 -7.74 8.29 -6.66
N ASP A 16 -7.83 7.69 -5.47
CA ASP A 16 -8.73 8.07 -4.39
C ASP A 16 -7.94 8.43 -3.12
N LEU A 17 -7.65 9.72 -2.99
CA LEU A 17 -6.85 10.27 -1.89
C LEU A 17 -7.50 10.03 -0.53
N THR A 18 -8.83 9.94 -0.47
CA THR A 18 -9.58 9.64 0.75
C THR A 18 -9.35 8.20 1.20
N LEU A 19 -9.41 7.24 0.27
CA LEU A 19 -9.08 5.84 0.57
C LEU A 19 -7.63 5.71 1.07
N ARG A 20 -6.69 6.39 0.39
CA ARG A 20 -5.28 6.40 0.82
C ARG A 20 -5.11 7.01 2.20
N ALA A 21 -5.76 8.13 2.50
CA ALA A 21 -5.66 8.79 3.81
C ALA A 21 -6.22 7.88 4.90
N ASN A 22 -7.39 7.25 4.68
CA ASN A 22 -7.99 6.31 5.61
C ASN A 22 -7.07 5.12 5.88
N LEU A 23 -6.50 4.52 4.84
CA LEU A 23 -5.57 3.41 5.00
C LEU A 23 -4.26 3.83 5.70
N ASN A 24 -3.78 5.06 5.49
CA ASN A 24 -2.63 5.61 6.21
C ASN A 24 -2.93 5.96 7.68
N THR A 25 -4.20 5.98 8.11
CA THR A 25 -4.52 6.10 9.55
C THR A 25 -4.23 4.82 10.32
N ALA A 26 -4.02 3.70 9.63
CA ALA A 26 -3.69 2.44 10.26
C ALA A 26 -2.31 2.52 10.94
N PRO A 27 -2.21 2.30 12.26
CA PRO A 27 -0.95 2.37 12.98
C PRO A 27 -0.04 1.16 12.74
N THR A 28 -0.59 0.06 12.20
CA THR A 28 0.12 -1.19 11.92
C THR A 28 -0.35 -1.79 10.59
N LEU A 29 0.50 -2.60 9.97
CA LEU A 29 0.16 -3.33 8.74
C LEU A 29 -1.03 -4.27 8.92
N GLU A 30 -1.19 -4.90 10.08
CA GLU A 30 -2.37 -5.72 10.38
C GLU A 30 -3.66 -4.88 10.39
N ALA A 31 -3.61 -3.67 10.96
CA ALA A 31 -4.74 -2.76 10.93
C ALA A 31 -5.05 -2.29 9.50
N PHE A 32 -4.01 -2.04 8.68
CA PHE A 32 -4.15 -1.69 7.27
C PHE A 32 -4.83 -2.80 6.48
N VAL A 33 -4.36 -4.04 6.62
CA VAL A 33 -4.93 -5.20 5.93
C VAL A 33 -6.37 -5.43 6.34
N ARG A 34 -6.66 -5.32 7.64
CA ARG A 34 -8.03 -5.42 8.14
C ARG A 34 -8.95 -4.36 7.54
N MET A 35 -8.49 -3.11 7.46
CA MET A 35 -9.24 -2.04 6.79
C MET A 35 -9.46 -2.36 5.32
N ALA A 36 -8.43 -2.81 4.60
CA ALA A 36 -8.55 -3.21 3.20
C ALA A 36 -9.56 -4.36 2.99
N HIS A 37 -9.62 -5.30 3.93
CA HIS A 37 -10.64 -6.36 3.98
C HIS A 37 -12.06 -5.78 4.08
N GLU A 38 -12.26 -4.75 4.90
CA GLU A 38 -13.56 -4.04 4.98
C GLU A 38 -13.95 -3.32 3.68
N TYR A 39 -12.97 -2.92 2.87
CA TYR A 39 -13.20 -2.37 1.53
C TYR A 39 -13.38 -3.46 0.45
N GLY A 40 -13.36 -4.74 0.82
CA GLY A 40 -13.56 -5.88 -0.09
C GLY A 40 -12.28 -6.42 -0.73
N TYR A 41 -11.11 -6.04 -0.21
CA TYR A 41 -9.83 -6.55 -0.68
C TYR A 41 -9.33 -7.69 0.21
N ASP A 42 -9.20 -8.87 -0.36
CA ASP A 42 -8.77 -10.08 0.35
C ASP A 42 -7.29 -10.36 0.09
N PHE A 43 -6.41 -9.95 1.01
CA PHE A 43 -4.98 -10.23 1.00
C PHE A 43 -4.40 -10.19 2.41
N THR A 44 -3.22 -10.79 2.63
CA THR A 44 -2.56 -10.78 3.95
C THR A 44 -1.44 -9.74 4.07
N VAL A 45 -0.99 -9.51 5.31
CA VAL A 45 0.17 -8.64 5.59
C VAL A 45 1.42 -9.13 4.87
N GLU A 46 1.65 -10.44 4.83
CA GLU A 46 2.78 -11.05 4.14
C GLU A 46 2.73 -10.76 2.64
N GLU A 47 1.55 -10.85 2.02
CA GLU A 47 1.37 -10.58 0.59
C GLU A 47 1.54 -9.09 0.26
N TRP A 48 1.07 -8.22 1.14
CA TRP A 48 1.32 -6.78 1.04
C TRP A 48 2.82 -6.49 1.15
N GLN A 49 3.52 -7.04 2.16
CA GLN A 49 4.98 -6.86 2.30
C GLN A 49 5.75 -7.48 1.14
N GLN A 50 5.32 -8.62 0.59
CA GLN A 50 5.92 -9.21 -0.61
C GLN A 50 5.71 -8.36 -1.87
N THR A 51 4.66 -7.55 -1.93
CA THR A 51 4.34 -6.73 -3.12
C THR A 51 4.90 -5.32 -2.98
N VAL A 52 4.78 -4.73 -1.80
CA VAL A 52 5.20 -3.35 -1.49
C VAL A 52 6.61 -3.31 -0.92
N GLY A 53 6.99 -4.28 -0.08
CA GLY A 53 8.37 -4.39 0.43
C GLY A 53 9.38 -4.75 -0.66
N PHE A 54 8.97 -5.49 -1.70
CA PHE A 54 9.76 -5.64 -2.93
C PHE A 54 9.89 -4.33 -3.70
N GLY A 55 8.96 -3.40 -3.50
CA GLY A 55 9.00 -2.06 -4.05
C GLY A 55 9.85 -1.08 -3.24
N VAL A 56 10.09 -1.28 -1.93
CA VAL A 56 10.86 -0.31 -1.11
C VAL A 56 12.36 -0.38 -1.38
N GLU A 57 12.93 -1.58 -1.63
CA GLU A 57 14.33 -1.69 -2.06
C GLU A 57 14.58 -1.06 -3.46
N GLU A 58 13.53 -0.84 -4.26
CA GLU A 58 13.63 -0.15 -5.56
C GLU A 58 13.16 1.33 -5.48
N LEU A 59 12.21 1.69 -4.61
CA LEU A 59 11.70 3.07 -4.44
C LEU A 59 12.59 3.98 -3.59
N GLU A 60 13.43 3.44 -2.71
CA GLU A 60 14.44 4.27 -2.02
C GLU A 60 15.45 4.89 -2.99
N CYS A 61 15.55 4.35 -4.22
CA CYS A 61 16.40 4.93 -5.25
C CYS A 61 15.76 6.13 -5.98
N GLU A 62 14.42 6.24 -6.06
CA GLU A 62 13.74 7.37 -6.72
C GLU A 62 13.37 8.54 -5.77
N LEU A 63 13.25 8.32 -4.45
CA LEU A 63 12.99 9.40 -3.49
C LEU A 63 14.27 10.09 -2.96
N SER A 64 15.45 9.57 -3.29
CA SER A 64 16.74 10.22 -2.97
C SER A 64 17.09 11.39 -3.91
N GLU A 65 16.20 11.75 -4.84
CA GLU A 65 16.34 12.89 -5.75
C GLU A 65 15.21 13.91 -5.58
N ILE A 66 14.90 14.33 -4.36
CA ILE A 66 14.39 15.70 -4.17
C ILE A 66 15.63 16.61 -3.99
N PRO A 67 16.23 17.15 -5.07
CA PRO A 67 17.24 18.18 -4.93
C PRO A 67 16.58 19.42 -4.32
N GLY A 68 17.02 19.76 -3.10
CA GLY A 68 16.99 21.08 -2.48
C GLY A 68 15.73 21.94 -2.64
N ILE A 69 15.06 22.22 -1.52
CA ILE A 69 14.69 23.59 -1.13
C ILE A 69 14.62 23.70 0.38
#